data_AF-A0A7X2MTK0-F1
#
_entry.id   AF-A0A7X2MTK0-F1
#
_cell.length_a   1.000
_cell.length_b   1.000
_cell.length_c   1.000
_cell.angle_alpha   90.00
_cell.angle_beta   90.00
_cell.angle_gamma   90.00
#
_symmetry.space_group_name_H-M   'P 1'
#
loop_
_entity.id
_entity.type
_entity.pdbx_description
1 polymer ?
#
loop_
_entity_poly.entity_id
_entity_poly.type
_entity_poly.pdbx_seq_one_letter_code
_entity_poly.pdbx_strand_id
1 'polypeptide(L)'
;MSRRLCRDNRTKVRNIPRRIKSLNRWAESFRNPDCAIFPIGERYWNLKIPVEINLIQGKYSKQKTKAECAQALINACSNLIHATADCGDIPRITAVICLPD
;
A
#
# COMPACT_ATOMS: atom_id res chain seq x y z
N MET A 1 18.85 16.78 7.92
CA MET A 1 17.93 17.47 7.00
C MET A 1 16.57 16.76 7.00
N SER A 2 15.56 17.33 7.64
CA SER A 2 14.20 16.78 7.58
C SER A 2 13.63 17.00 6.17
N ARG A 3 13.40 15.93 5.42
CA ARG A 3 12.67 16.02 4.14
C ARG A 3 11.25 16.45 4.47
N ARG A 4 10.91 17.72 4.21
CA ARG A 4 9.53 18.20 4.33
C ARG A 4 8.63 17.32 3.48
N LEU A 5 7.62 16.70 4.11
CA LEU A 5 6.55 16.02 3.40
C LEU A 5 5.84 17.07 2.52
N CYS A 6 5.84 16.85 1.20
CA CYS A 6 5.10 17.70 0.28
C CYS A 6 3.60 17.45 0.52
N ARG A 7 2.94 18.36 1.26
CA ARG A 7 1.49 18.33 1.54
C ARG A 7 0.66 19.00 0.44
N ASP A 8 1.33 19.61 -0.51
CA ASP A 8 0.77 20.19 -1.72
C ASP A 8 0.46 19.05 -2.71
N ASN A 9 -0.77 19.03 -3.25
CA ASN A 9 -1.18 18.12 -4.34
C ASN A 9 -1.12 18.76 -5.74
N ARG A 10 -0.36 19.85 -5.86
CA ARG A 10 -0.25 20.66 -7.08
C ARG A 10 1.08 20.41 -7.79
N THR A 11 2.05 19.77 -7.15
CA THR A 11 3.36 19.51 -7.73
C THR A 11 3.39 18.21 -8.52
N LYS A 12 3.97 18.27 -9.72
CA LYS A 12 4.14 17.11 -10.59
C LYS A 12 5.19 16.15 -10.01
N VAL A 13 4.78 14.90 -9.77
CA VAL A 13 5.69 13.84 -9.33
C VAL A 13 6.66 13.46 -10.45
N ARG A 14 7.95 13.43 -10.13
CA ARG A 14 9.01 12.95 -11.04
C ARG A 14 9.26 11.45 -10.83
N ASN A 15 9.78 10.80 -11.88
CA ASN A 15 10.18 9.39 -11.87
C ASN A 15 9.08 8.42 -11.41
N ILE A 16 7.86 8.63 -11.90
CA ILE A 16 6.69 7.78 -11.60
C ILE A 16 7.00 6.27 -11.78
N PRO A 17 7.64 5.81 -12.88
CA PRO A 17 7.94 4.38 -13.04
C PRO A 17 8.77 3.79 -11.89
N ARG A 18 9.76 4.54 -11.38
CA ARG A 18 10.59 4.10 -10.25
C ARG A 18 9.76 4.00 -8.95
N ARG A 19 8.83 4.92 -8.74
CA ARG A 19 7.95 4.94 -7.56
C ARG A 19 6.98 3.77 -7.59
N ILE A 20 6.37 3.48 -8.74
CA ILE A 20 5.53 2.30 -8.94
C ILE A 20 6.33 1.01 -8.72
N LYS A 21 7.57 0.92 -9.23
CA LYS A 21 8.45 -0.23 -8.95
C LYS A 21 8.75 -0.39 -7.46
N SER A 22 8.96 0.71 -6.73
CA SER A 22 9.15 0.68 -5.27
C SER A 22 7.90 0.21 -4.55
N LEU A 23 6.72 0.66 -5.01
CA LEU A 23 5.44 0.27 -4.45
C LEU A 23 5.14 -1.22 -4.68
N ASN A 24 5.46 -1.73 -5.87
CA ASN A 24 5.34 -3.16 -6.15
C ASN A 24 6.28 -3.99 -5.27
N ARG A 25 7.53 -3.55 -5.05
CA ARG A 25 8.45 -4.21 -4.10
C ARG A 25 7.89 -4.22 -2.68
N TRP A 26 7.25 -3.14 -2.26
CA TRP A 26 6.54 -3.11 -0.98
C TRP A 26 5.40 -4.13 -0.96
N ALA A 27 4.61 -4.25 -2.02
CA ALA A 27 3.56 -5.28 -2.08
C ALA A 27 4.14 -6.71 -2.02
N GLU A 28 5.31 -6.94 -2.61
CA GLU A 28 5.98 -8.25 -2.54
C GLU A 28 6.53 -8.60 -1.15
N SER A 29 6.78 -7.63 -0.26
CA SER A 29 7.22 -7.97 1.10
C SER A 29 6.14 -8.70 1.91
N PHE A 30 4.87 -8.60 1.50
CA PHE A 30 3.74 -9.28 2.14
C PHE A 30 3.65 -10.78 1.83
N ARG A 31 4.58 -11.32 1.01
CA ARG A 31 4.75 -12.77 0.89
C ARG A 31 5.36 -13.40 2.15
N ASN A 32 5.87 -12.59 3.08
CA ASN A 32 6.34 -13.05 4.37
C ASN A 32 5.17 -13.06 5.40
N PRO A 33 4.82 -14.20 6.02
CA PRO A 33 3.78 -14.28 7.05
C PRO A 33 4.07 -13.41 8.28
N ASP A 34 5.32 -13.03 8.55
CA ASP A 34 5.67 -12.13 9.66
C ASP A 34 4.93 -10.79 9.59
N CYS A 35 4.55 -10.37 8.38
CA CYS A 35 3.76 -9.16 8.15
C CYS A 35 2.32 -9.25 8.71
N ALA A 36 1.86 -10.45 9.05
CA ALA A 36 0.54 -10.72 9.65
C ALA A 36 0.62 -11.07 11.15
N ILE A 37 1.81 -11.04 11.76
CA ILE A 37 1.97 -11.24 13.20
C ILE A 37 1.51 -9.96 13.92
N PHE A 38 0.45 -10.07 14.72
CA PHE A 38 -0.03 -8.99 15.58
C PHE A 38 0.30 -9.25 17.06
N PRO A 39 0.53 -8.20 17.87
CA PRO A 39 0.80 -8.34 19.30
C PRO A 39 -0.30 -9.13 20.03
N ILE A 40 0.09 -9.85 21.08
CA ILE A 40 -0.85 -10.59 21.93
C ILE A 40 -1.90 -9.62 22.48
N GLY A 41 -3.18 -9.90 22.20
CA GLY A 41 -4.33 -9.10 22.66
C GLY A 41 -4.91 -8.15 21.60
N GLU A 42 -4.20 -7.89 20.50
CA GLU A 42 -4.73 -7.12 19.38
C GLU A 42 -5.63 -8.01 18.51
N ARG A 43 -6.80 -7.48 18.12
CA ARG A 43 -7.74 -8.16 17.20
C ARG A 43 -7.84 -7.48 15.84
N TYR A 44 -7.16 -6.35 15.68
CA TYR A 44 -7.24 -5.52 14.48
C TYR A 44 -5.90 -4.86 14.20
N TRP A 45 -5.44 -4.94 12.96
CA TRP A 45 -4.20 -4.30 12.53
C TRP A 45 -4.39 -3.65 11.16
N ASN A 46 -3.92 -2.42 11.00
CA ASN A 46 -4.12 -1.63 9.79
C ASN A 46 -2.78 -1.19 9.20
N LEU A 47 -2.49 -1.66 7.99
CA LEU A 47 -1.28 -1.30 7.26
C LEU A 47 -1.63 -0.28 6.17
N LYS A 48 -0.89 0.83 6.15
CA LYS A 48 -1.07 1.90 5.16
C LYS A 48 -0.11 1.72 3.99
N ILE A 49 -0.61 2.00 2.79
CA ILE A 49 0.19 2.03 1.56
C ILE A 49 1.21 3.20 1.60
N PRO A 50 2.50 2.95 1.31
CA PRO A 50 3.54 3.98 1.34
C PRO A 50 3.58 4.75 0.01
N VAL A 51 2.48 5.41 -0.35
CA VAL A 51 2.35 6.14 -1.61
C VAL A 51 2.40 7.65 -1.40
N GLU A 52 3.03 8.35 -2.34
CA GLU A 52 3.06 9.82 -2.35
C GLU A 52 1.68 10.34 -2.81
N ILE A 53 1.06 11.25 -2.05
CA ILE A 53 -0.33 11.69 -2.29
C ILE A 53 -0.55 12.24 -3.71
N ASN A 54 0.45 12.87 -4.30
CA ASN A 54 0.40 13.48 -5.64
C ASN A 54 0.35 12.45 -6.78
N LEU A 55 0.59 11.17 -6.50
CA LEU A 55 0.36 10.08 -7.44
C LEU A 55 -1.14 9.73 -7.54
N ILE A 56 -1.91 9.98 -6.48
CA ILE A 56 -3.31 9.55 -6.35
C ILE A 56 -4.28 10.73 -6.41
N GLN A 57 -3.86 11.91 -5.96
CA GLN A 57 -4.67 13.12 -5.88
C GLN A 57 -3.97 14.29 -6.56
N GLY A 58 -4.76 15.21 -7.13
CA GLY A 58 -4.27 16.45 -7.72
C GLY A 58 -4.18 16.44 -9.26
N LYS A 59 -3.84 17.61 -9.81
CA LYS A 59 -3.91 17.92 -11.25
C LYS A 59 -3.07 16.98 -12.14
N TYR A 60 -1.96 16.47 -11.60
CA TYR A 60 -1.01 15.65 -12.35
C TYR A 60 -1.19 14.14 -12.14
N SER A 61 -2.10 13.73 -11.26
CA SER A 61 -2.42 12.32 -11.06
C SER A 61 -3.20 11.78 -12.26
N LYS A 62 -2.70 10.69 -12.85
CA LYS A 62 -3.32 10.03 -14.00
C LYS A 62 -4.07 8.79 -13.56
N GLN A 63 -5.23 8.52 -14.16
CA GLN A 63 -6.05 7.35 -13.85
C GLN A 63 -5.26 6.04 -13.89
N LYS A 64 -4.39 5.87 -14.89
CA LYS A 64 -3.48 4.72 -14.98
C LYS A 64 -2.61 4.55 -13.73
N THR A 65 -2.00 5.62 -13.26
CA THR A 65 -1.14 5.59 -12.06
C THR A 65 -1.94 5.33 -10.79
N LYS A 66 -3.18 5.84 -10.69
CA LYS A 66 -4.10 5.50 -9.59
C LYS A 66 -4.43 4.01 -9.58
N ALA A 67 -4.75 3.46 -10.74
CA ALA A 67 -5.03 2.02 -10.90
C ALA A 67 -3.82 1.16 -10.53
N GLU A 68 -2.61 1.55 -10.95
CA GLU A 68 -1.37 0.85 -10.56
C GLU A 68 -1.16 0.89 -9.03
N CYS A 69 -1.45 2.02 -8.37
CA CYS A 69 -1.35 2.12 -6.91
C CYS A 69 -2.40 1.24 -6.21
N ALA A 70 -3.65 1.24 -6.70
CA ALA A 70 -4.72 0.39 -6.19
C ALA A 70 -4.39 -1.10 -6.37
N GLN A 71 -3.85 -1.48 -7.53
CA GLN A 71 -3.44 -2.85 -7.81
C GLN A 71 -2.33 -3.31 -6.88
N ALA A 72 -1.36 -2.46 -6.55
CA ALA A 72 -0.32 -2.81 -5.58
C ALA A 72 -0.89 -3.12 -4.19
N LEU A 73 -1.95 -2.41 -3.77
CA LEU A 73 -2.65 -2.68 -2.51
C LEU A 73 -3.40 -4.02 -2.55
N ILE A 74 -4.08 -4.31 -3.67
CA ILE A 74 -4.75 -5.60 -3.90
C ILE A 74 -3.72 -6.74 -3.89
N ASN A 75 -2.57 -6.56 -4.54
CA ASN A 75 -1.51 -7.56 -4.60
C ASN A 75 -0.91 -7.81 -3.21
N ALA A 76 -0.66 -6.77 -2.42
CA ALA A 76 -0.19 -6.91 -1.04
C ALA A 76 -1.17 -7.73 -0.19
N CYS A 77 -2.47 -7.45 -0.31
CA CYS A 77 -3.53 -8.20 0.38
C CYS A 77 -3.55 -9.67 -0.05
N SER A 78 -3.50 -9.94 -1.36
CA SER A 78 -3.46 -11.31 -1.90
C SER A 78 -2.22 -12.07 -1.42
N ASN A 79 -1.05 -11.43 -1.51
CA ASN A 79 0.22 -11.99 -1.05
C ASN A 79 0.15 -12.37 0.44
N LEU A 80 -0.43 -11.51 1.28
CA LEU A 80 -0.56 -11.79 2.71
C LEU A 80 -1.53 -12.95 2.99
N ILE A 81 -2.66 -12.99 2.28
CA ILE A 81 -3.63 -14.11 2.37
C ILE A 81 -2.93 -15.43 2.07
N HIS A 82 -2.15 -15.48 0.99
CA HIS A 82 -1.39 -16.67 0.62
C HIS A 82 -0.30 -17.01 1.64
N ALA A 83 0.41 -16.02 2.16
CA ALA A 83 1.48 -16.23 3.14
C ALA A 83 0.95 -16.80 4.46
N THR A 84 -0.27 -16.46 4.86
CA THR A 84 -0.88 -16.92 6.12
C THR A 84 -1.75 -18.17 5.98
N ALA A 85 -1.86 -18.76 4.78
CA ALA A 85 -2.77 -19.87 4.52
C ALA A 85 -2.49 -21.11 5.39
N ASP A 86 -1.21 -21.35 5.73
CA ASP A 86 -0.76 -22.48 6.53
C ASP A 86 -0.58 -22.12 8.03
N CYS A 87 -0.97 -20.91 8.45
CA CYS A 87 -0.90 -20.50 9.85
C CYS A 87 -2.09 -21.08 10.64
N GLY A 88 -1.84 -21.54 11.88
CA GLY A 88 -2.87 -22.19 12.72
C GLY A 88 -4.04 -21.28 13.08
N ASP A 89 -3.80 -19.98 13.25
CA ASP A 89 -4.84 -18.96 13.39
C ASP A 89 -4.88 -18.14 12.10
N ILE A 90 -5.89 -18.36 11.27
CA ILE A 90 -6.02 -17.67 9.97
C ILE A 90 -6.66 -16.30 10.20
N PRO A 91 -5.93 -15.18 10.09
CA PRO A 91 -6.53 -13.86 10.22
C PRO A 91 -7.42 -13.55 9.02
N ARG A 92 -8.51 -12.81 9.24
CA ARG A 92 -9.28 -12.21 8.14
C ARG A 92 -8.52 -11.01 7.59
N ILE A 93 -7.90 -11.18 6.42
CA ILE A 93 -7.17 -10.12 5.73
C ILE A 93 -8.08 -9.45 4.70
N THR A 94 -8.11 -8.12 4.72
CA THR A 94 -8.95 -7.33 3.80
C THR A 94 -8.21 -6.09 3.30
N ALA A 95 -8.47 -5.72 2.04
CA ALA A 95 -8.02 -4.48 1.43
C ALA A 95 -9.17 -3.47 1.42
N VAL A 96 -8.90 -2.23 1.85
CA VAL A 96 -9.85 -1.12 1.80
C VAL A 96 -9.28 -0.02 0.92
N ILE A 97 -10.01 0.31 -0.15
CA ILE A 97 -9.68 1.40 -1.07
C ILE A 97 -10.82 2.41 -0.98
N CYS A 98 -10.53 3.57 -0.38
CA CYS A 98 -11.48 4.67 -0.28
C CYS A 98 -11.13 5.73 -1.31
N LEU A 99 -12.14 6.23 -2.02
CA LEU A 99 -12.04 7.54 -2.66
C LEU A 99 -12.34 8.59 -1.58
N PRO A 100 -11.60 9.72 -1.54
CA PRO A 100 -11.99 10.82 -0.68
C PRO A 100 -13.33 11.38 -1.15
N ASP A 101 -14.21 11.72 -0.20
CA ASP A 101 -15.47 12.43 -0.43
C ASP A 101 -15.27 13.80 -1.10
#